data_AF-A0A7Y5U3B8-F1
#
_entry.id   AF-A0A7Y5U3B8-F1
#
_cell.length_a   1.000
_cell.length_b   1.000
_cell.length_c   1.000
_cell.angle_alpha   90.00
_cell.angle_beta   90.00
_cell.angle_gamma   90.00
#
_symmetry.space_group_name_H-M   'P 1'
#
loop_
_entity.id
_entity.type
_entity.pdbx_description
1 polymer ?
#
loop_
_entity_poly.entity_id
_entity_poly.type
_entity_poly.pdbx_seq_one_letter_code
_entity_poly.pdbx_strand_id
1 'polypeptide(L)'
;MSSGRLVIGLVLAMAAGGCSSNSSARAASAPPPAAPAAAEAPPPAPADAAVAQTSANPWENRAPDITDADIPPMPTAPFPPARPPEIVRAVYTFAAKHPEVLSHVPCFCGCENRGHKHNDDCFVTERDAKGRPTKWEAHGLG
;
A
#
# COMPACT_ATOMS: atom_id res chain seq x y z
N MET A 1 2.72 33.78 -81.50
CA MET A 1 3.52 34.77 -80.75
C MET A 1 4.10 34.02 -79.56
N SER A 2 5.30 33.47 -79.71
CA SER A 2 6.56 34.00 -79.16
C SER A 2 6.49 34.16 -77.63
N SER A 3 6.93 33.18 -76.84
CA SER A 3 8.32 32.94 -76.41
C SER A 3 8.52 33.45 -74.97
N GLY A 4 8.70 32.55 -74.02
CA GLY A 4 9.07 32.86 -72.64
C GLY A 4 9.99 31.76 -72.09
N ARG A 5 11.27 32.08 -71.97
CA ARG A 5 12.43 31.16 -71.92
C ARG A 5 12.54 30.31 -70.64
N LEU A 6 13.04 29.10 -70.90
CA LEU A 6 13.62 28.10 -70.01
C LEU A 6 15.01 28.51 -69.47
N VAL A 7 15.28 28.33 -68.17
CA VAL A 7 16.62 28.13 -67.55
C VAL A 7 16.41 27.23 -66.32
N ILE A 8 16.61 25.90 -66.41
CA ILE A 8 17.83 25.12 -66.18
C ILE A 8 18.36 25.20 -64.73
N GLY A 9 18.32 24.07 -64.02
CA GLY A 9 19.05 23.86 -62.77
C GLY A 9 18.92 22.44 -62.19
N LEU A 10 19.75 21.51 -62.71
CA LEU A 10 20.43 20.42 -62.00
C LEU A 10 19.59 19.43 -61.13
N VAL A 11 19.19 18.26 -61.62
CA VAL A 11 19.92 16.96 -61.66
C VAL A 11 20.46 16.46 -60.31
N LEU A 12 19.78 15.44 -59.75
CA LEU A 12 20.39 14.19 -59.23
C LEU A 12 19.24 13.17 -58.98
N ALA A 13 18.94 12.30 -59.93
CA ALA A 13 19.43 10.92 -60.05
C ALA A 13 19.00 9.97 -58.90
N MET A 14 18.05 9.10 -59.27
CA MET A 14 17.97 7.66 -58.99
C MET A 14 17.89 7.17 -57.54
N ALA A 15 16.78 6.51 -57.21
CA ALA A 15 16.80 5.06 -57.01
C ALA A 15 15.38 4.48 -57.01
N ALA A 16 15.24 3.36 -57.71
CA ALA A 16 14.03 2.58 -57.89
C ALA A 16 13.50 2.00 -56.57
N GLY A 17 12.18 1.76 -56.53
CA GLY A 17 11.56 0.95 -55.48
C GLY A 17 10.09 1.22 -55.34
N GLY A 18 9.29 0.67 -56.26
CA GLY A 18 7.84 0.67 -56.14
C GLY A 18 7.37 -0.21 -54.97
N CYS A 19 6.25 0.21 -54.37
CA CYS A 19 5.02 -0.57 -54.22
C CYS A 19 4.12 0.17 -53.23
N SER A 20 2.98 0.65 -53.73
CA SER A 20 1.89 1.17 -52.92
C SER A 20 1.55 0.20 -51.79
N SER A 21 1.52 0.69 -50.57
CA SER A 21 0.88 -0.02 -49.46
C SER A 21 0.24 1.00 -48.53
N ASN A 22 -1.08 0.94 -48.59
CA ASN A 22 -2.10 1.66 -47.84
C ASN A 22 -1.74 1.91 -46.37
N SER A 23 -1.95 3.14 -45.92
CA SER A 23 -1.92 3.52 -44.51
C SER A 23 -3.02 2.79 -43.73
N SER A 24 -2.60 1.99 -42.76
CA SER A 24 -3.39 1.69 -41.57
C SER A 24 -2.40 1.52 -40.42
N ALA A 25 -2.08 2.65 -39.79
CA ALA A 25 -1.35 2.67 -38.55
C ALA A 25 -2.16 1.91 -37.49
N ARG A 26 -1.80 0.64 -37.24
CA ARG A 26 -1.94 0.09 -35.90
C ARG A 26 -0.78 0.65 -35.11
N ALA A 27 -1.06 1.63 -34.25
CA ALA A 27 -0.17 1.95 -33.16
C ALA A 27 0.03 0.67 -32.33
N ALA A 28 1.18 0.01 -32.52
CA ALA A 28 1.61 -1.04 -31.63
C ALA A 28 1.93 -0.35 -30.30
N SER A 29 1.15 -0.62 -29.26
CA SER A 29 1.50 -0.23 -27.90
C SER A 29 2.87 -0.82 -27.57
N ALA A 30 3.80 0.04 -27.16
CA ALA A 30 5.07 -0.40 -26.61
C ALA A 30 4.80 -1.34 -25.41
N PRO A 31 5.56 -2.44 -25.24
CA PRO A 31 5.42 -3.28 -24.07
C PRO A 31 5.75 -2.45 -22.81
N PRO A 32 5.03 -2.68 -21.69
CA PRO A 32 5.36 -2.01 -20.44
C PRO A 32 6.81 -2.35 -20.04
N PRO A 33 7.53 -1.44 -19.36
CA PRO A 33 8.85 -1.76 -18.84
C PRO A 33 8.77 -2.98 -17.93
N ALA A 34 9.77 -3.86 -18.02
CA ALA A 34 9.84 -5.05 -17.20
C ALA A 34 9.75 -4.67 -15.71
N ALA A 35 8.85 -5.33 -14.99
CA ALA A 35 8.77 -5.21 -13.54
C ALA A 35 10.13 -5.59 -12.92
N PRO A 36 10.60 -4.91 -11.86
CA PRO A 36 11.77 -5.38 -11.14
C PRO A 36 11.51 -6.81 -10.68
N ALA A 37 12.52 -7.67 -10.81
CA ALA A 37 12.47 -9.02 -10.28
C ALA A 37 12.02 -8.96 -8.82
N ALA A 38 10.96 -9.70 -8.49
CA ALA A 38 10.52 -9.85 -7.12
C ALA A 38 11.73 -10.30 -6.29
N ALA A 39 12.12 -9.49 -5.32
CA ALA A 39 13.08 -9.93 -4.32
C ALA A 39 12.50 -11.17 -3.66
N GLU A 40 13.29 -12.25 -3.61
CA GLU A 40 12.89 -13.47 -2.93
C GLU A 40 12.51 -13.11 -1.49
N ALA A 41 11.30 -13.51 -1.07
CA ALA A 41 10.87 -13.31 0.30
C ALA A 41 11.90 -14.00 1.23
N PRO A 42 12.29 -13.36 2.35
CA PRO A 42 13.15 -14.04 3.31
C PRO A 42 12.50 -15.36 3.75
N PRO A 43 13.30 -16.40 4.04
CA PRO A 43 12.77 -17.68 4.46
C PRO A 43 11.87 -17.50 5.69
N PRO A 44 10.80 -18.30 5.83
CA PRO A 44 9.97 -18.24 7.02
C PRO A 44 10.86 -18.41 8.24
N ALA A 45 10.71 -17.51 9.21
CA ALA A 45 11.38 -17.66 10.50
C ALA A 45 11.04 -19.06 11.06
N PRO A 46 11.99 -19.75 11.71
CA PRO A 46 11.74 -21.08 12.27
C PRO A 46 10.55 -21.02 13.23
N ALA A 47 9.64 -22.00 13.12
CA ALA A 47 8.40 -22.05 13.88
C ALA A 47 8.60 -22.01 15.41
N ASP A 48 9.81 -22.34 15.88
CA ASP A 48 10.19 -22.35 17.29
C ASP A 48 10.78 -21.01 17.77
N ALA A 49 10.95 -20.02 16.88
CA ALA A 49 11.36 -18.65 17.24
C ALA A 49 10.15 -17.75 17.52
N ALA A 50 9.05 -18.32 18.01
CA ALA A 50 8.15 -17.57 18.87
C ALA A 50 9.00 -17.14 20.07
N VAL A 51 9.60 -15.95 19.95
CA VAL A 51 10.18 -15.26 21.08
C VAL A 51 9.07 -15.20 22.12
N ALA A 52 9.18 -16.04 23.14
CA ALA A 52 8.33 -15.97 24.32
C ALA A 52 8.71 -14.67 25.02
N GLN A 53 8.24 -13.56 24.46
CA GLN A 53 8.24 -12.26 25.10
C GLN A 53 7.19 -12.41 26.19
N THR A 54 7.63 -12.42 27.45
CA THR A 54 6.70 -12.35 28.57
C THR A 54 5.95 -11.02 28.43
N SER A 55 4.77 -11.12 27.85
CA SER A 55 3.83 -10.03 27.69
C SER A 55 3.53 -9.37 29.04
N ALA A 56 3.74 -8.06 29.16
CA ALA A 56 3.34 -7.31 30.35
C ALA A 56 1.83 -6.98 30.34
N ASN A 57 1.15 -7.21 29.22
CA ASN A 57 -0.20 -6.84 28.84
C ASN A 57 -0.99 -8.12 28.50
N PRO A 58 -1.90 -8.60 29.36
CA PRO A 58 -2.61 -9.87 29.19
C PRO A 58 -3.28 -10.11 27.82
N TRP A 59 -3.55 -9.03 27.09
CA TRP A 59 -4.25 -9.00 25.81
C TRP A 59 -3.39 -9.44 24.62
N GLU A 60 -2.05 -9.49 24.74
CA GLU A 60 -1.20 -10.01 23.64
C GLU A 60 -1.41 -11.50 23.40
N ASN A 61 -1.93 -12.24 24.39
CA ASN A 61 -2.08 -13.70 24.30
C ASN A 61 -3.55 -14.16 24.39
N ARG A 62 -4.51 -13.23 24.45
CA ARG A 62 -5.94 -13.55 24.53
C ARG A 62 -6.81 -12.37 24.08
N ALA A 63 -7.85 -12.68 23.31
CA ALA A 63 -8.91 -11.74 22.98
C ALA A 63 -9.69 -11.26 24.22
N PRO A 64 -9.90 -9.95 24.39
CA PRO A 64 -10.81 -9.43 25.41
C PRO A 64 -12.27 -9.80 25.09
N ASP A 65 -13.05 -10.09 26.12
CA ASP A 65 -14.50 -10.33 26.00
C ASP A 65 -15.23 -8.98 25.97
N ILE A 66 -15.27 -8.36 24.79
CA ILE A 66 -15.87 -7.04 24.56
C ILE A 66 -16.83 -7.07 23.37
N THR A 67 -17.89 -6.28 23.45
CA THR A 67 -18.89 -6.14 22.40
C THR A 67 -18.73 -4.82 21.65
N ASP A 68 -19.49 -4.62 20.56
CA ASP A 68 -19.48 -3.33 19.86
C ASP A 68 -19.94 -2.16 20.76
N ALA A 69 -20.75 -2.44 21.79
CA ALA A 69 -21.17 -1.43 22.75
C ALA A 69 -20.05 -0.96 23.69
N ASP A 70 -18.97 -1.74 23.81
CA ASP A 70 -17.81 -1.43 24.64
C ASP A 70 -16.75 -0.62 23.88
N ILE A 71 -16.87 -0.52 22.56
CA ILE A 71 -15.90 0.18 21.71
C ILE A 71 -16.21 1.68 21.74
N PRO A 72 -15.25 2.54 22.15
CA PRO A 72 -15.48 3.98 22.17
C PRO A 72 -15.66 4.55 20.76
N PRO A 73 -16.24 5.76 20.62
CA PRO A 73 -16.35 6.43 19.33
C PRO A 73 -15.00 6.51 18.61
N MET A 74 -15.03 6.44 17.28
CA MET A 74 -13.83 6.48 16.43
C MET A 74 -12.93 7.69 16.75
N PRO A 75 -11.60 7.56 16.67
CA PRO A 75 -10.70 8.68 16.86
C PRO A 75 -10.97 9.78 15.85
N THR A 76 -10.77 11.02 16.29
CA THR A 76 -10.77 12.20 15.43
C THR A 76 -9.34 12.65 15.19
N ALA A 77 -9.06 13.17 14.00
CA ALA A 77 -7.75 13.69 13.62
C ALA A 77 -7.90 14.98 12.80
N PRO A 78 -6.87 15.84 12.76
CA PRO A 78 -6.89 17.07 11.96
C PRO A 78 -6.68 16.81 10.45
N PHE A 79 -6.73 15.55 10.01
CA PHE A 79 -6.58 15.11 8.64
C PHE A 79 -7.67 14.09 8.28
N PRO A 80 -8.09 14.02 7.01
CA PRO A 80 -9.02 12.98 6.58
C PRO A 80 -8.35 11.60 6.65
N PRO A 81 -9.09 10.54 6.98
CA PRO A 81 -8.53 9.20 6.95
C PRO A 81 -8.12 8.81 5.53
N ALA A 82 -7.07 8.00 5.41
CA ALA A 82 -6.57 7.49 4.13
C ALA A 82 -7.52 6.47 3.46
N ARG A 83 -8.52 5.97 4.20
CA ARG A 83 -9.48 4.96 3.76
C ARG A 83 -10.92 5.41 4.03
N PRO A 84 -11.91 4.84 3.30
CA PRO A 84 -13.32 5.10 3.55
C PRO A 84 -13.72 4.83 5.02
N PRO A 85 -14.64 5.61 5.61
CA PRO A 85 -14.99 5.53 7.03
C PRO A 85 -15.41 4.14 7.52
N GLU A 86 -16.07 3.34 6.68
CA GLU A 86 -16.49 1.97 6.97
C GLU A 86 -15.31 1.02 7.12
N ILE A 87 -14.26 1.20 6.30
CA ILE A 87 -13.02 0.42 6.40
C ILE A 87 -12.25 0.82 7.66
N VAL A 88 -12.13 2.12 7.91
CA VAL A 88 -11.49 2.63 9.13
C VAL A 88 -12.18 2.05 10.36
N ARG A 89 -13.52 2.12 10.42
CA ARG A 89 -14.28 1.53 11.53
C ARG A 89 -14.02 0.04 11.68
N ALA A 90 -14.08 -0.72 10.59
CA ALA A 90 -13.85 -2.17 10.63
C ALA A 90 -12.46 -2.52 11.20
N VAL A 91 -11.42 -1.78 10.79
CA VAL A 91 -10.04 -2.04 11.26
C VAL A 91 -9.86 -1.65 12.73
N TYR A 92 -10.39 -0.51 13.18
CA TYR A 92 -10.33 -0.14 14.60
C TYR A 92 -11.16 -1.09 15.47
N THR A 93 -12.32 -1.56 14.99
CA THR A 93 -13.10 -2.59 15.67
C THR A 93 -12.32 -3.91 15.76
N PHE A 94 -11.63 -4.31 14.70
CA PHE A 94 -10.76 -5.48 14.72
C PHE A 94 -9.64 -5.31 15.75
N ALA A 95 -8.92 -4.18 15.74
CA ALA A 95 -7.86 -3.91 16.70
C ALA A 95 -8.37 -3.92 18.15
N ALA A 96 -9.55 -3.36 18.41
CA ALA A 96 -10.17 -3.39 19.73
C ALA A 96 -10.36 -4.83 20.24
N LYS A 97 -10.87 -5.71 19.37
CA LYS A 97 -11.29 -7.09 19.71
C LYS A 97 -10.19 -8.13 19.59
N HIS A 98 -9.15 -7.86 18.80
CA HIS A 98 -8.11 -8.83 18.45
C HIS A 98 -6.67 -8.34 18.72
N PRO A 99 -6.37 -7.79 19.90
CA PRO A 99 -4.99 -7.47 20.27
C PRO A 99 -4.08 -8.69 20.18
N GLU A 100 -4.55 -9.88 20.54
CA GLU A 100 -3.78 -11.13 20.47
C GLU A 100 -3.32 -11.49 19.07
N VAL A 101 -4.03 -11.02 18.04
CA VAL A 101 -3.60 -11.18 16.66
C VAL A 101 -2.59 -10.10 16.31
N LEU A 102 -2.92 -8.84 16.60
CA LEU A 102 -2.09 -7.70 16.20
C LEU A 102 -0.76 -7.61 16.96
N SER A 103 -0.66 -8.18 18.16
CA SER A 103 0.55 -8.27 18.96
C SER A 103 1.61 -9.21 18.36
N HIS A 104 1.20 -10.13 17.49
CA HIS A 104 2.10 -10.99 16.73
C HIS A 104 2.46 -10.43 15.35
N VAL A 105 1.78 -9.37 14.92
CA VAL A 105 2.08 -8.70 13.65
C VAL A 105 3.10 -7.58 13.92
N PRO A 106 4.30 -7.64 13.34
CA PRO A 106 5.26 -6.55 13.46
C PRO A 106 4.68 -5.26 12.90
N CYS A 107 5.01 -4.14 13.55
CA CYS A 107 4.82 -2.84 12.92
C CYS A 107 5.87 -2.70 11.82
N PHE A 108 5.46 -2.29 10.61
CA PHE A 108 6.36 -2.04 9.48
C PHE A 108 6.41 -0.55 9.10
N CYS A 109 5.90 0.31 9.97
CA CYS A 109 5.85 1.76 9.76
C CYS A 109 7.19 2.45 10.07
N GLY A 110 8.21 1.72 10.55
CA GLY A 110 9.50 2.30 10.92
C GLY A 110 9.48 3.03 12.28
N CYS A 111 8.49 2.74 13.12
CA CYS A 111 8.31 3.35 14.44
C CYS A 111 8.66 2.41 15.60
N GLU A 112 9.27 1.26 15.32
CA GLU A 112 9.61 0.21 16.29
C GLU A 112 10.51 0.77 17.41
N ASN A 113 11.45 1.64 17.03
CA ASN A 113 12.35 2.33 17.96
C ASN A 113 11.71 3.51 18.72
N ARG A 114 10.44 3.84 18.44
CA ARG A 114 9.69 4.93 19.09
C ARG A 114 8.74 4.45 20.20
N GLY A 115 8.81 3.17 20.55
CA GLY A 115 8.09 2.58 21.68
C GLY A 115 6.85 1.78 21.31
N HIS A 116 6.47 1.73 20.02
CA HIS A 116 5.45 0.81 19.53
C HIS A 116 6.12 -0.53 19.24
N LYS A 117 5.59 -1.60 19.84
CA LYS A 117 6.13 -2.95 19.79
C LYS A 117 5.51 -3.77 18.66
N HIS A 118 4.22 -3.56 18.37
CA HIS A 118 3.46 -4.37 17.42
C HIS A 118 2.38 -3.55 16.72
N ASN A 119 1.66 -4.18 15.78
CA ASN A 119 0.61 -3.53 15.03
C ASN A 119 -0.59 -3.06 15.89
N ASP A 120 -0.82 -3.65 17.08
CA ASP A 120 -1.88 -3.17 18.00
C ASP A 120 -1.66 -1.70 18.39
N ASP A 121 -0.40 -1.32 18.59
CA ASP A 121 -0.01 0.03 18.99
C ASP A 121 -0.26 1.07 17.90
N CYS A 122 -0.54 0.66 16.65
CA CYS A 122 -0.99 1.57 15.59
C CYS A 122 -2.41 2.09 15.82
N PHE A 123 -3.20 1.41 16.64
CA PHE A 123 -4.63 1.66 16.80
C PHE A 123 -5.02 1.97 18.25
N VAL A 124 -4.39 1.34 19.23
CA VAL A 124 -4.78 1.46 20.65
C VAL A 124 -3.58 1.85 21.49
N THR A 125 -3.68 2.99 22.19
CA THR A 125 -2.62 3.43 23.11
C THR A 125 -2.84 2.86 24.51
N GLU A 126 -4.09 2.74 24.95
CA GLU A 126 -4.43 2.32 26.31
C GLU A 126 -5.67 1.43 26.34
N ARG A 127 -5.64 0.42 27.21
CA ARG A 127 -6.74 -0.51 27.48
C ARG A 127 -7.00 -0.58 28.98
N ASP A 128 -8.26 -0.78 29.37
CA ASP A 128 -8.62 -1.03 30.76
C ASP A 128 -8.34 -2.48 31.20
N ALA A 129 -8.69 -2.81 32.46
CA ALA A 129 -8.51 -4.14 33.03
C ALA A 129 -9.35 -5.25 32.36
N LYS A 130 -10.33 -4.90 31.52
CA LYS A 130 -11.11 -5.83 30.68
C LYS A 130 -10.62 -5.86 29.23
N GLY A 131 -9.63 -5.05 28.89
CA GLY A 131 -9.06 -4.96 27.54
C GLY A 131 -9.81 -4.03 26.61
N ARG A 132 -10.80 -3.29 27.12
CA ARG A 132 -11.52 -2.28 26.34
C ARG A 132 -10.58 -1.12 26.04
N PRO A 133 -10.50 -0.65 24.78
CA PRO A 133 -9.77 0.56 24.45
C PRO A 133 -10.30 1.74 25.27
N THR A 134 -9.42 2.45 25.97
CA THR A 134 -9.74 3.71 26.66
C THR A 134 -9.17 4.91 25.93
N LYS A 135 -8.18 4.68 25.05
CA LYS A 135 -7.54 5.70 24.24
C LYS A 135 -7.09 5.12 22.90
N TRP A 136 -7.51 5.76 21.82
CA TRP A 136 -7.09 5.43 20.47
C TRP A 136 -5.77 6.08 20.10
N GLU A 137 -5.01 5.39 19.27
CA GLU A 137 -3.94 5.95 18.47
C GLU A 137 -4.51 6.43 17.13
N ALA A 138 -4.20 7.65 16.72
CA ALA A 138 -4.69 8.25 15.47
C ALA A 138 -3.85 7.84 14.25
N HIS A 139 -2.64 7.28 14.47
CA HIS A 139 -1.74 6.83 13.41
C HIS A 139 -2.42 5.86 12.42
N GLY A 140 -3.30 4.97 12.90
CA GLY A 140 -4.07 4.04 12.07
C GLY A 140 -5.08 4.70 11.12
N LEU A 141 -5.32 6.02 11.22
CA LEU A 141 -6.20 6.74 10.30
C LEU A 141 -5.54 7.01 8.94
N GLY A 142 -4.21 7.13 8.86
CA GLY A 142 -3.50 7.47 7.62
C GLY A 142 -2.23 8.26 7.84
#